data_AF-A0A8S8XXQ6-F1
#
_entry.id   AF-A0A8S8XXQ6-F1
#
_cell.length_a   1.000
_cell.length_b   1.000
_cell.length_c   1.000
_cell.angle_alpha   90.00
_cell.angle_beta   90.00
_cell.angle_gamma   90.00
#
_symmetry.space_group_name_H-M   'P 1'
#
loop_
_entity.id
_entity.type
_entity.pdbx_description
1 polymer ?
#
loop_
_entity_poly.entity_id
_entity_poly.type
_entity_poly.pdbx_seq_one_letter_code
_entity_poly.pdbx_strand_id
1 'polypeptide(L)'
;MQGVWVGQNKICSIGLSFLRWTSRHGLTINCNTPAGRVEMVSGCGLGQDTTTSLSALGFNVTKEEVLSSLLSKSSLLGREMHEL
;
A
#
# COMPACT_ATOMS: atom_id res chain seq x y z
N MET A 1 -1.09 5.34 -12.52
CA MET A 1 -0.84 4.03 -11.91
C MET A 1 -1.62 3.93 -10.60
N GLN A 2 -2.43 2.88 -10.41
CA GLN A 2 -3.25 2.70 -9.20
C GLN A 2 -2.41 2.59 -7.92
N GLY A 3 -2.88 3.24 -6.87
CA GLY A 3 -2.20 3.30 -5.58
C GLY A 3 -2.73 4.41 -4.68
N VAL A 4 -2.13 4.51 -3.50
CA VAL A 4 -2.40 5.58 -2.52
C VAL A 4 -1.20 6.52 -2.45
N TRP A 5 -1.50 7.81 -2.29
CA TRP A 5 -0.55 8.92 -2.40
C TRP A 5 -0.64 9.84 -1.18
N VAL A 6 0.49 10.42 -0.81
CA VAL A 6 0.60 11.52 0.15
C VAL A 6 1.24 12.68 -0.60
N GLY A 7 0.45 13.70 -0.93
CA GLY A 7 0.88 14.76 -1.84
C GLY A 7 1.25 14.19 -3.22
N GLN A 8 2.49 14.42 -3.66
CA GLN A 8 3.03 13.91 -4.93
C GLN A 8 3.74 12.56 -4.80
N ASN A 9 3.79 12.00 -3.59
CA ASN A 9 4.55 10.79 -3.29
C ASN A 9 3.63 9.57 -3.18
N LYS A 10 3.93 8.54 -3.96
CA LYS A 10 3.20 7.26 -3.93
C LYS A 10 3.75 6.38 -2.80
N ILE A 11 2.89 6.01 -1.86
CA ILE A 11 3.26 5.16 -0.70
C ILE A 11 2.70 3.75 -0.77
N CYS A 12 1.73 3.51 -1.67
CA CYS A 12 1.08 2.22 -1.79
C CYS A 12 0.79 1.91 -3.27
N SER A 13 1.10 0.70 -3.70
CA SER A 13 0.73 0.21 -5.02
C SER A 13 -0.43 -0.78 -4.93
N ILE A 14 -1.36 -0.68 -5.86
CA ILE A 14 -2.50 -1.61 -5.96
C ILE A 14 -2.40 -2.33 -7.29
N GLY A 15 -2.37 -3.65 -7.23
CA GLY A 15 -2.36 -4.53 -8.39
C GLY A 15 -3.27 -5.70 -8.13
N LEU A 16 -4.37 -5.78 -8.88
CA LEU A 16 -5.38 -6.83 -8.73
C LEU A 16 -5.44 -7.66 -10.00
N SER A 17 -5.68 -8.95 -9.81
CA SER A 17 -6.06 -9.87 -10.89
C SER A 17 -7.21 -10.73 -10.40
N PHE A 18 -7.99 -11.26 -11.33
CA PHE A 18 -9.14 -12.12 -11.02
C PHE A 18 -9.04 -13.38 -11.85
N LEU A 19 -9.18 -14.54 -11.20
CA LEU A 19 -9.30 -15.82 -11.88
C LEU A 19 -10.45 -16.61 -11.25
N ARG A 20 -11.39 -17.06 -12.08
CA ARG A 20 -12.57 -17.85 -11.65
C ARG A 20 -13.31 -17.20 -10.48
N TRP A 21 -13.62 -15.91 -10.60
CA TRP A 21 -14.33 -15.12 -9.58
C TRP A 21 -13.59 -14.93 -8.25
N THR A 22 -12.30 -15.29 -8.18
CA THR A 22 -11.47 -15.08 -7.00
C THR A 22 -10.40 -14.01 -7.29
N SER A 23 -10.33 -12.99 -6.43
CA SER A 23 -9.30 -11.96 -6.47
C SER A 23 -7.92 -12.53 -6.12
N ARG A 24 -6.88 -12.01 -6.75
CA ARG A 24 -5.46 -12.36 -6.56
C ARG A 24 -4.61 -11.11 -6.47
N HIS A 25 -3.40 -11.26 -5.91
CA HIS A 25 -2.49 -10.17 -5.55
C HIS A 25 -3.11 -9.30 -4.44
N GLY A 26 -3.23 -7.98 -4.65
CA GLY A 26 -3.73 -7.06 -3.64
C GLY A 26 -3.07 -5.70 -3.71
N LEU A 27 -2.51 -5.28 -2.59
CA LEU A 27 -1.86 -4.00 -2.42
C LEU A 27 -0.58 -4.15 -1.59
N THR A 28 0.36 -3.24 -1.81
CA THR A 28 1.57 -3.10 -1.00
C THR A 28 1.58 -1.72 -0.36
N ILE A 29 1.95 -1.62 0.92
CA ILE A 29 2.11 -0.34 1.63
C ILE A 29 3.56 -0.24 2.07
N ASN A 30 4.24 0.81 1.65
CA ASN A 30 5.62 1.09 2.02
C ASN A 30 5.65 1.79 3.39
N CYS A 31 5.66 1.03 4.49
CA CYS A 31 5.67 1.63 5.82
C CYS A 31 7.07 2.12 6.22
N ASN A 32 8.02 1.21 6.35
CA ASN A 32 9.41 1.50 6.72
C ASN A 32 10.41 0.91 5.70
N THR A 33 10.17 1.18 4.42
CA THR A 33 11.03 0.68 3.36
C THR A 33 12.36 1.45 3.37
N PRO A 34 13.53 0.77 3.34
CA PRO A 34 14.83 1.45 3.28
C PRO A 34 14.96 2.31 2.02
N ALA A 35 15.63 3.45 2.16
CA ALA A 35 15.88 4.37 1.06
C ALA A 35 16.63 3.70 -0.10
N GLY A 36 16.26 4.06 -1.33
CA GLY A 36 16.84 3.56 -2.57
C GLY A 36 16.24 2.22 -3.03
N ARG A 37 15.36 1.60 -2.25
CA ARG A 37 14.75 0.30 -2.61
C ARG A 37 13.54 0.45 -3.53
N VAL A 38 12.74 1.50 -3.35
CA VAL A 38 11.49 1.71 -4.12
C VAL A 38 11.54 2.97 -4.98
N GLU A 39 12.35 3.94 -4.59
CA GLU A 39 12.57 5.22 -5.26
C GLU A 39 13.24 5.04 -6.63
N MET A 40 14.13 4.04 -6.73
CA MET A 40 14.86 3.68 -7.94
C MET A 40 14.02 2.84 -8.92
N VAL A 41 12.87 2.33 -8.48
CA VAL A 41 12.00 1.51 -9.33
C VAL A 41 11.14 2.44 -10.17
N SER A 42 11.56 2.66 -11.42
CA SER A 42 10.74 3.35 -12.41
C SER A 42 9.50 2.53 -12.70
N GLY A 43 8.38 2.87 -12.06
CA GLY A 43 7.08 2.30 -12.40
C GLY A 43 6.68 2.71 -13.81
N CYS A 44 5.88 1.89 -14.51
CA CYS A 44 5.33 2.23 -15.83
C CYS A 44 4.72 3.65 -15.86
N GLY A 45 5.46 4.60 -16.43
CA GLY A 45 5.06 6.00 -16.60
C GLY A 45 5.23 6.92 -15.37
N LEU A 46 5.87 6.48 -14.29
CA LEU A 46 6.21 7.33 -13.13
C LEU A 46 7.69 7.71 -13.17
N GLY A 47 7.99 8.97 -12.84
CA GLY A 47 9.37 9.43 -12.71
C GLY A 47 10.10 8.72 -11.56
N GLN A 48 11.43 8.75 -11.60
CA GLN A 48 12.24 8.38 -10.42
C GLN A 48 11.80 9.21 -9.20
N ASP A 49 11.97 8.66 -8.01
CA ASP A 49 11.59 9.28 -6.73
C ASP A 49 10.09 9.52 -6.49
N THR A 50 9.22 9.11 -7.43
CA THR A 50 7.77 9.23 -7.23
C THR A 50 7.24 8.27 -6.16
N THR A 51 7.87 7.09 -6.03
CA THR A 51 7.47 6.07 -5.04
C THR A 51 8.38 6.14 -3.83
N THR A 52 7.79 6.20 -2.64
CA THR A 52 8.52 6.31 -1.37
C THR A 52 7.83 5.52 -0.26
N SER A 53 8.27 5.69 0.99
CA SER A 53 7.68 5.09 2.19
C SER A 53 7.12 6.13 3.17
N LEU A 54 6.26 5.69 4.08
CA LEU A 54 5.74 6.52 5.16
C LEU A 54 6.87 7.03 6.06
N SER A 55 7.85 6.18 6.40
CA SER A 55 8.99 6.59 7.21
C SER A 55 9.87 7.64 6.52
N ALA A 56 10.06 7.55 5.21
CA ALA A 56 10.80 8.56 4.44
C ALA A 56 10.09 9.93 4.42
N LEU A 57 8.76 9.94 4.57
CA LEU A 57 7.96 11.17 4.72
C LEU A 57 7.87 11.66 6.18
N GLY A 58 8.56 11.01 7.12
CA GLY A 58 8.59 11.39 8.53
C GLY A 58 7.46 10.80 9.38
N PHE A 59 6.66 9.88 8.85
CA PHE A 59 5.65 9.17 9.63
C PHE A 59 6.28 8.00 10.37
N ASN A 60 6.14 7.99 11.70
CA ASN A 60 6.52 6.84 12.52
C ASN A 60 5.27 5.97 12.75
N VAL A 61 5.14 4.90 11.97
CA VAL A 61 3.99 3.99 12.01
C VAL A 61 4.47 2.56 12.13
N THR A 62 3.92 1.85 13.10
CA THR A 62 4.17 0.42 13.30
C THR A 62 3.35 -0.40 12.30
N LYS A 63 3.77 -1.66 12.08
CA LYS A 63 3.02 -2.59 11.24
C LYS A 63 1.64 -2.87 11.84
N GLU A 64 1.57 -2.94 13.16
CA GLU A 64 0.39 -3.26 13.95
C GLU A 64 -0.68 -2.17 13.82
N GLU A 65 -0.28 -0.88 13.83
CA GLU A 65 -1.18 0.24 13.59
C GLU A 65 -1.78 0.20 12.18
N VAL A 66 -0.94 -0.09 11.17
CA VAL A 66 -1.39 -0.20 9.77
C VAL A 66 -2.36 -1.36 9.61
N LEU A 67 -2.06 -2.52 10.19
CA LEU A 67 -2.95 -3.68 10.16
C LEU A 67 -4.27 -3.37 10.87
N SER A 68 -4.23 -2.78 12.07
CA SER A 68 -5.44 -2.41 12.82
C SER A 68 -6.31 -1.45 12.02
N SER A 69 -5.71 -0.47 11.36
CA SER A 69 -6.42 0.46 10.48
C SER A 69 -7.10 -0.26 9.31
N LEU A 70 -6.41 -1.18 8.63
CA LEU A 70 -6.97 -1.97 7.53
C LEU A 70 -8.13 -2.86 8.00
N LEU A 71 -7.95 -3.56 9.12
CA LEU A 71 -8.97 -4.45 9.69
C LEU A 71 -10.24 -3.69 10.07
N SER A 72 -10.09 -2.50 10.68
CA SER A 72 -11.23 -1.64 11.04
C SER A 72 -12.07 -1.18 9.83
N LYS A 73 -11.49 -1.23 8.63
CA LYS A 73 -12.12 -0.83 7.37
C LYS A 73 -12.60 -2.01 6.53
N SER A 74 -12.47 -3.25 7.02
CA SER A 74 -12.93 -4.46 6.33
C SER A 74 -14.42 -4.43 5.98
N SER A 75 -15.24 -3.73 6.77
CA SER A 75 -16.67 -3.51 6.50
C SER A 75 -16.95 -2.85 5.16
N LEU A 76 -16.00 -2.09 4.59
CA LEU A 76 -16.11 -1.52 3.24
C LEU A 76 -16.21 -2.59 2.14
N LEU A 77 -15.80 -3.82 2.42
CA LEU A 77 -15.93 -4.96 1.50
C LEU A 77 -17.29 -5.66 1.61
N GLY A 78 -18.22 -5.13 2.41
CA GLY A 78 -19.50 -5.80 2.70
C GLY A 78 -19.31 -7.10 3.46
N ARG A 79 -18.24 -7.20 4.26
CA ARG A 79 -17.88 -8.38 5.05
C ARG A 79 -17.69 -7.97 6.50
N GLU A 80 -18.18 -8.80 7.42
CA GLU A 80 -17.83 -8.71 8.83
C GLU A 80 -16.62 -9.59 9.12
N MET A 81 -15.69 -9.07 9.91
CA MET A 81 -14.58 -9.85 10.44
C MET A 81 -14.99 -10.42 11.78
N HIS A 82 -15.02 -11.75 11.86
CA HIS A 82 -15.14 -12.45 13.13
C HIS A 82 -13.72 -12.70 13.68
N GLU A 83 -13.54 -12.57 14.99
CA GLU A 83 -12.27 -12.94 15.63
C GLU A 83 -11.95 -14.42 15.32
N LEU A 84 -10.67 -14.70 15.07
CA LEU A 84 -10.15 -16.04 14.80
C LEU A 84 -10.07 -16.89 16.07
#